data_AF-A0A2K1IZA5-F1
#
_entry.id   AF-A0A2K1IZA5-F1
#
_cell.length_a   1.000
_cell.length_b   1.000
_cell.length_c   1.000
_cell.angle_alpha   90.00
_cell.angle_beta   90.00
_cell.angle_gamma   90.00
#
_symmetry.space_group_name_H-M   'P 1'
#
loop_
_entity.id
_entity.type
_entity.pdbx_description
1 polymer ?
#
loop_
_entity_poly.entity_id
_entity_poly.type
_entity_poly.pdbx_seq_one_letter_code
_entity_poly.pdbx_strand_id
1 'polypeptide(L)'
;MATSWHWGKVQQYVGLQTFSNKFLNCSPPMMFSIWYADRKGDPSVFKCQVVIRDELKNVIFSWESGELETTENKWKLVKHIVQKYPPGLRSIVVKAAGMSINHSSGFHRPKFTSVKLQFVPLNEVPLCIDEPACKKFSHF
;
A
#
# COMPACT_ATOMS: atom_id res chain seq x y z
N MET A 1 -4.07 -12.49 -6.10
CA MET A 1 -5.52 -12.29 -5.88
C MET A 1 -6.10 -11.59 -7.11
N ALA A 2 -7.39 -11.79 -7.43
CA ALA A 2 -8.11 -11.06 -8.48
C ALA A 2 -9.43 -10.55 -7.89
N THR A 3 -9.88 -9.37 -8.31
CA THR A 3 -11.15 -8.81 -7.84
C THR A 3 -12.28 -9.01 -8.86
N SER A 4 -13.52 -8.71 -8.43
CA SER A 4 -14.73 -8.84 -9.22
C SER A 4 -15.38 -7.47 -9.44
N TRP A 5 -16.71 -7.42 -9.58
CA TRP A 5 -17.30 -6.34 -10.35
C TRP A 5 -17.35 -4.96 -9.69
N HIS A 6 -17.29 -5.03 -8.37
CA HIS A 6 -17.25 -3.93 -7.46
C HIS A 6 -15.88 -3.90 -6.75
N TRP A 7 -15.68 -2.94 -5.85
CA TRP A 7 -14.46 -2.87 -5.06
C TRP A 7 -14.19 -4.17 -4.29
N GLY A 8 -13.24 -4.96 -4.77
CA GLY A 8 -12.64 -6.03 -4.00
C GLY A 8 -11.54 -5.44 -3.14
N LYS A 9 -11.61 -5.66 -1.82
CA LYS A 9 -10.65 -5.11 -0.85
C LYS A 9 -9.98 -6.26 -0.11
N VAL A 10 -8.66 -6.17 0.05
CA VAL A 10 -7.90 -7.00 0.99
C VAL A 10 -7.18 -6.09 1.97
N GLN A 11 -7.06 -6.55 3.21
CA GLN A 11 -6.23 -5.91 4.22
C GLN A 11 -5.41 -6.95 4.95
N GLN A 12 -4.17 -6.60 5.25
CA GLN A 12 -3.28 -7.39 6.09
C GLN A 12 -2.79 -6.54 7.25
N TYR A 13 -2.89 -7.10 8.45
CA TYR A 13 -2.34 -6.54 9.66
C TYR A 13 -0.98 -7.17 9.97
N VAL A 14 0.01 -6.33 10.25
CA VAL A 14 1.35 -6.75 10.63
C VAL A 14 1.65 -6.17 12.00
N GLY A 15 1.71 -7.03 13.01
CA GLY A 15 2.23 -6.69 14.33
C GLY A 15 3.76 -6.71 14.35
N LEU A 16 4.38 -5.79 15.08
CA LEU A 16 5.84 -5.66 15.13
C LEU A 16 6.41 -5.97 16.52
N GLN A 17 5.74 -6.82 17.30
CA GLN A 17 6.13 -7.14 18.68
C GLN A 17 7.51 -7.80 18.78
N THR A 18 8.03 -8.34 17.68
CA THR A 18 9.37 -8.94 17.61
C THR A 18 10.50 -7.90 17.60
N PHE A 19 10.20 -6.62 17.34
CA PHE A 19 11.17 -5.54 17.30
C PHE A 19 11.14 -4.72 18.58
N SER A 20 12.30 -4.19 19.00
CA SER A 20 12.36 -3.36 20.20
C SER A 20 11.64 -2.02 20.02
N ASN A 21 10.96 -1.54 21.06
CA ASN A 21 10.30 -0.24 21.05
C ASN A 21 11.28 0.90 20.76
N LYS A 22 12.53 0.79 21.24
CA LYS A 22 13.58 1.78 20.96
C LYS A 22 13.85 1.88 19.46
N PHE A 23 14.01 0.74 18.77
CA PHE A 23 14.19 0.71 17.32
C PHE A 23 12.98 1.28 16.59
N LEU A 24 11.76 0.83 16.92
CA LEU A 24 10.54 1.29 16.24
C LEU A 24 10.28 2.79 16.44
N ASN A 25 10.64 3.33 17.60
CA ASN A 25 10.50 4.76 17.89
C ASN A 25 11.55 5.63 17.18
N CYS A 26 12.61 5.05 16.61
CA CYS A 26 13.54 5.75 15.72
C CYS A 26 12.97 5.95 14.30
N SER A 27 11.73 5.53 14.05
CA SER A 27 11.05 5.60 12.75
C SER A 27 11.88 5.00 11.60
N PRO A 28 12.32 3.72 11.72
CA PRO A 28 13.14 3.07 10.71
C PRO A 28 12.46 3.09 9.34
N PRO A 29 13.18 3.42 8.26
CA PRO A 29 12.58 3.43 6.92
C PRO A 29 12.06 2.05 6.53
N MET A 30 10.91 2.05 5.84
CA MET A 30 10.28 0.82 5.36
C MET A 30 9.99 0.93 3.88
N MET A 31 10.26 -0.14 3.15
CA MET A 31 9.91 -0.25 1.75
C MET A 31 8.65 -1.11 1.61
N PHE A 32 7.61 -0.47 1.09
CA PHE A 32 6.39 -1.13 0.63
C PHE A 32 6.48 -1.36 -0.88
N SER A 33 6.06 -2.54 -1.32
CA SER A 33 5.85 -2.80 -2.73
C SER A 33 4.72 -3.79 -3.00
N ILE A 34 4.04 -3.60 -4.12
CA ILE A 34 2.97 -4.48 -4.60
C ILE A 34 2.93 -4.48 -6.12
N TRP A 35 2.81 -5.67 -6.69
CA TRP A 35 2.60 -5.84 -8.13
C TRP A 35 1.12 -5.84 -8.44
N TYR A 36 0.72 -5.11 -9.48
CA TYR A 36 -0.66 -5.06 -9.97
C TYR A 36 -0.72 -5.16 -11.49
N ALA A 37 -1.81 -5.72 -12.01
CA ALA A 37 -2.07 -5.86 -13.44
C ALA A 37 -3.57 -5.98 -13.70
N ASP A 38 -3.94 -5.93 -14.98
CA ASP A 38 -5.30 -6.20 -15.43
C ASP A 38 -5.33 -7.31 -16.48
N ARG A 39 -6.54 -7.65 -16.93
CA ARG A 39 -6.78 -8.39 -18.17
C ARG A 39 -6.82 -7.45 -19.38
N LYS A 40 -6.38 -7.93 -20.53
CA LYS A 40 -6.45 -7.19 -21.80
C LYS A 40 -7.91 -6.91 -22.17
N GLY A 41 -8.22 -5.65 -22.47
CA GLY A 41 -9.52 -5.22 -22.99
C GLY A 41 -10.58 -4.87 -21.93
N ASP A 42 -10.23 -4.87 -20.64
CA ASP A 42 -11.15 -4.54 -19.56
C ASP A 42 -10.45 -3.59 -18.59
N PRO A 43 -10.50 -2.26 -18.80
CA PRO A 43 -9.83 -1.29 -17.95
C PRO A 43 -10.32 -1.34 -16.50
N SER A 44 -9.37 -1.28 -15.57
CA SER A 44 -9.66 -1.30 -14.14
C SER A 44 -8.84 -0.29 -13.35
N VAL A 45 -9.26 -0.09 -12.11
CA VAL A 45 -8.63 0.80 -11.13
C VAL A 45 -8.08 -0.04 -9.99
N PHE A 46 -6.83 0.22 -9.65
CA PHE A 46 -6.16 -0.33 -8.49
C PHE A 46 -5.76 0.79 -7.52
N LYS A 47 -5.86 0.55 -6.22
CA LYS A 47 -5.31 1.44 -5.19
C LYS A 47 -4.75 0.64 -4.02
N CYS A 48 -3.71 1.16 -3.40
CA CYS A 48 -3.15 0.59 -2.18
C CYS A 48 -2.83 1.66 -1.14
N GLN A 49 -2.83 1.25 0.12
CA GLN A 49 -2.60 2.12 1.27
C GLN A 49 -1.72 1.41 2.29
N VAL A 50 -0.81 2.16 2.91
CA VAL A 50 -0.02 1.75 4.07
C VAL A 50 -0.41 2.64 5.24
N VAL A 51 -0.90 2.04 6.32
CA VAL A 51 -1.30 2.75 7.54
C VAL A 51 -0.42 2.28 8.68
N ILE A 52 0.24 3.24 9.34
CA ILE A 52 1.04 3.02 10.54
C ILE A 52 0.19 3.35 11.75
N ARG A 53 0.25 2.46 12.75
CA ARG A 53 -0.53 2.62 13.99
C ARG A 53 0.31 2.48 15.24
N ASP A 54 -0.13 3.17 16.28
CA ASP A 54 0.42 3.09 17.61
C ASP A 54 -0.10 1.87 18.41
N GLU A 55 0.27 1.82 19.68
CA GLU A 55 -0.14 0.76 20.62
C GLU A 55 -1.65 0.70 20.85
N LEU A 56 -2.30 1.87 20.85
CA LEU A 56 -3.75 2.02 21.00
C LEU A 56 -4.50 1.82 19.68
N LYS A 57 -3.79 1.44 18.61
CA LYS A 57 -4.29 1.28 17.24
C LYS A 57 -4.76 2.59 16.59
N ASN A 58 -4.33 3.74 17.11
CA ASN A 58 -4.54 5.04 16.45
C ASN A 58 -3.66 5.13 15.21
N VAL A 59 -4.17 5.80 14.18
CA VAL A 59 -3.40 6.07 12.96
C VAL A 59 -2.45 7.23 13.22
N ILE A 60 -1.14 6.97 13.13
CA ILE A 60 -0.11 8.00 13.28
C ILE A 60 0.47 8.46 11.94
N PHE A 61 0.36 7.62 10.91
CA PHE A 61 0.76 7.95 9.55
C PHE A 61 -0.02 7.10 8.55
N SER A 62 -0.30 7.67 7.38
CA SER A 62 -0.93 6.95 6.27
C SER A 62 -0.37 7.46 4.95
N TRP A 63 -0.08 6.54 4.05
CA TRP A 63 0.24 6.81 2.66
C TRP A 63 -0.71 6.03 1.74
N GLU A 64 -1.11 6.64 0.64
CA GLU A 64 -1.94 6.04 -0.40
C GLU A 64 -1.37 6.29 -1.79
N SER A 65 -1.57 5.34 -2.70
CA SER A 65 -1.11 5.46 -4.08
C SER A 65 -1.95 6.41 -4.94
N GLY A 66 -3.13 6.82 -4.46
CA GLY A 66 -4.21 7.27 -5.33
C GLY A 66 -4.77 6.12 -6.19
N GLU A 67 -5.63 6.48 -7.13
CA GLU A 67 -6.18 5.56 -8.12
C GLU A 67 -5.21 5.36 -9.27
N LEU A 68 -4.86 4.10 -9.54
CA LEU A 68 -3.91 3.70 -10.56
C LEU A 68 -4.65 2.92 -11.65
N GLU A 69 -4.63 3.47 -12.86
CA GLU A 69 -5.21 2.79 -14.01
C GLU A 69 -4.37 1.59 -14.46
N THR A 70 -5.06 0.49 -14.69
CA THR A 70 -4.47 -0.78 -15.11
C THR A 70 -4.77 -1.03 -16.58
N THR A 71 -4.16 -0.25 -17.47
CA THR A 71 -4.26 -0.46 -18.90
C THR A 71 -3.26 -1.52 -19.39
N GLU A 72 -3.54 -2.14 -20.54
CA GLU A 72 -2.58 -2.92 -21.35
C GLU A 72 -2.15 -4.32 -20.87
N ASN A 73 -2.75 -4.90 -19.81
CA ASN A 73 -2.40 -6.26 -19.35
C ASN A 73 -0.90 -6.42 -19.03
N LYS A 74 -0.26 -5.36 -18.53
CA LYS A 74 1.13 -5.36 -18.08
C LYS A 74 1.18 -5.29 -16.56
N TRP A 75 2.07 -6.09 -15.98
CA TRP A 75 2.41 -5.98 -14.57
C TRP A 75 3.15 -4.68 -14.30
N LYS A 76 2.61 -3.88 -13.40
CA LYS A 76 3.19 -2.64 -12.90
C LYS A 76 3.53 -2.82 -11.42
N LEU A 77 4.61 -2.18 -10.98
CA LEU A 77 5.08 -2.23 -9.60
C LEU A 77 4.80 -0.89 -8.93
N VAL A 78 4.02 -0.91 -7.85
CA VAL A 78 4.02 0.20 -6.89
C VAL A 78 5.15 -0.04 -5.91
N LYS A 79 6.00 0.97 -5.71
CA LYS A 79 7.10 0.95 -4.75
C LYS A 79 7.13 2.28 -4.01
N HIS A 80 7.12 2.23 -2.68
CA HIS A 80 7.15 3.43 -1.85
C HIS A 80 8.00 3.20 -0.61
N ILE A 81 8.85 4.18 -0.28
CA ILE A 81 9.62 4.19 0.96
C ILE A 81 8.89 5.08 1.96
N VAL A 82 8.38 4.45 3.02
CA VAL A 82 7.76 5.11 4.15
C VAL A 82 8.86 5.53 5.12
N GLN A 83 8.98 6.83 5.34
CA GLN A 83 10.01 7.44 6.18
C GLN A 83 9.46 8.67 6.89
N LYS A 84 10.20 9.16 7.90
CA LYS A 84 9.87 10.39 8.65
C LYS A 84 8.45 10.39 9.26
N TYR A 85 7.90 9.21 9.54
CA TYR A 85 6.64 9.09 10.26
C TYR A 85 6.84 9.37 11.76
N PRO A 86 5.82 9.86 12.48
CA PRO A 86 5.92 10.12 13.91
C PRO A 86 6.35 8.87 14.71
N PRO A 87 7.03 9.05 15.86
CA PRO A 87 7.35 7.93 16.73
C PRO A 87 6.08 7.23 17.24
N GLY A 88 6.23 5.98 17.67
CA GLY A 88 5.11 5.19 18.21
C GLY A 88 4.65 4.04 17.32
N LEU A 89 5.35 3.71 16.22
CA LEU A 89 5.03 2.54 15.38
C LEU A 89 4.92 1.25 16.22
N ARG A 90 3.78 0.57 16.15
CA ARG A 90 3.56 -0.76 16.74
C ARG A 90 2.95 -1.77 15.78
N SER A 91 2.20 -1.27 14.80
CA SER A 91 1.62 -2.13 13.79
C SER A 91 1.39 -1.40 12.48
N ILE A 92 1.26 -2.18 11.42
CA ILE A 92 1.05 -1.68 10.07
C ILE A 92 -0.17 -2.38 9.48
N VAL A 93 -1.01 -1.63 8.79
CA VAL A 93 -2.07 -2.16 7.96
C VAL A 93 -1.74 -1.86 6.52
N VAL A 94 -1.60 -2.90 5.72
CA VAL A 94 -1.49 -2.79 4.26
C VAL A 94 -2.87 -3.09 3.68
N LYS A 95 -3.39 -2.19 2.86
CA LYS A 95 -4.64 -2.37 2.13
C LYS A 95 -4.37 -2.34 0.65
N ALA A 96 -5.06 -3.20 -0.09
CA ALA A 96 -5.12 -3.17 -1.54
C ALA A 96 -6.56 -3.33 -1.99
N ALA A 97 -6.96 -2.59 -3.00
CA ALA A 97 -8.30 -2.61 -3.52
C ALA A 97 -8.30 -2.43 -5.04
N GLY A 98 -9.31 -2.97 -5.70
CA GLY A 98 -9.53 -2.65 -7.09
C GLY A 98 -10.88 -3.09 -7.64
N MET A 99 -11.26 -2.49 -8.75
CA MET A 99 -12.51 -2.70 -9.48
C MET A 99 -12.30 -2.44 -10.98
N SER A 100 -13.08 -3.05 -11.86
CA SER A 100 -13.18 -2.63 -13.28
C SER A 100 -13.99 -1.35 -13.38
N ILE A 101 -13.63 -0.55 -14.37
CA ILE A 101 -14.35 0.64 -14.81
C ILE A 101 -15.62 0.25 -15.58
N ASN A 102 -15.61 -0.87 -16.31
CA ASN A 102 -16.65 -1.24 -17.26
C ASN A 102 -17.78 -2.11 -16.67
N HIS A 103 -17.76 -2.40 -15.38
CA HIS A 103 -18.80 -3.20 -14.70
C HIS A 103 -19.09 -4.59 -15.35
N SER A 104 -18.13 -5.14 -16.12
CA SER A 104 -18.17 -6.48 -16.72
C SER A 104 -18.32 -7.61 -15.67
N SER A 105 -19.12 -8.62 -15.96
CA SER A 105 -19.29 -9.78 -15.07
C SER A 105 -18.04 -10.68 -15.05
N GLY A 106 -17.74 -11.31 -13.90
CA GLY A 106 -16.62 -12.27 -13.74
C GLY A 106 -15.56 -11.90 -12.69
N PHE A 107 -14.54 -12.75 -12.53
CA PHE A 107 -13.43 -12.62 -11.58
C PHE A 107 -12.08 -12.39 -12.29
N HIS A 108 -12.05 -11.47 -13.25
CA HIS A 108 -10.89 -11.26 -14.12
C HIS A 108 -10.19 -9.91 -13.95
N ARG A 109 -10.56 -9.17 -12.91
CA ARG A 109 -10.25 -7.75 -12.75
C ARG A 109 -9.03 -7.57 -11.85
N PRO A 110 -8.67 -6.35 -11.36
CA PRO A 110 -7.29 -6.02 -11.08
C PRO A 110 -6.66 -7.07 -10.19
N LYS A 111 -5.62 -7.66 -10.74
CA LYS A 111 -4.85 -8.70 -10.10
C LYS A 111 -3.75 -8.02 -9.35
N PHE A 112 -3.55 -8.42 -8.11
CA PHE A 112 -2.39 -7.99 -7.35
C PHE A 112 -1.77 -9.15 -6.60
N THR A 113 -0.45 -9.06 -6.43
CA THR A 113 0.38 -10.13 -5.88
C THR A 113 1.68 -9.58 -5.31
N SER A 114 2.46 -10.46 -4.69
CA SER A 114 3.83 -10.18 -4.23
C SER A 114 3.91 -8.93 -3.36
N VAL A 115 2.97 -8.80 -2.42
CA VAL A 115 2.97 -7.73 -1.43
C VAL A 115 4.17 -7.92 -0.53
N LYS A 116 5.03 -6.90 -0.44
CA LYS A 116 6.20 -6.91 0.41
C LYS A 116 6.25 -5.65 1.26
N LEU A 117 6.60 -5.85 2.52
CA LEU A 117 6.88 -4.80 3.47
C LEU A 117 8.12 -5.21 4.25
N GLN A 118 9.16 -4.39 4.20
CA GLN A 118 10.43 -4.69 4.86
C GLN A 118 11.06 -3.41 5.38
N PHE A 119 11.75 -3.47 6.52
CA PHE A 119 12.66 -2.41 6.91
C PHE A 119 13.82 -2.36 5.91
N VAL A 120 14.27 -1.15 5.58
CA VAL A 120 15.44 -0.95 4.71
C VAL A 120 16.51 -0.17 5.46
N PRO A 121 17.80 -0.48 5.25
CA PRO A 121 18.86 0.27 5.89
C PRO A 121 18.96 1.68 5.29
N LEU A 122 19.42 2.65 6.09
CA LEU A 122 19.40 4.07 5.75
C LEU A 122 20.22 4.42 4.49
N ASN A 123 21.25 3.64 4.18
CA ASN A 123 22.08 3.80 2.99
C ASN A 123 21.36 3.40 1.69
N GLU A 124 20.25 2.66 1.76
CA GLU A 124 19.42 2.26 0.61
C GLU A 124 18.25 3.23 0.36
N VAL A 125 18.10 4.25 1.21
CA VAL A 125 17.08 5.28 1.06
C VAL A 125 17.59 6.34 0.07
N PRO A 126 16.94 6.52 -1.09
CA PRO A 126 17.29 7.60 -2.00
C PRO A 126 17.17 8.95 -1.28
N LEU A 127 18.22 9.77 -1.35
CA LEU A 127 18.31 11.05 -0.63
C LEU A 127 17.24 12.08 -1.06
N CYS A 128 16.59 11.88 -2.22
CA CYS A 128 15.57 12.75 -2.75
C CYS A 128 14.44 11.92 -3.40
N ILE A 129 13.22 11.99 -2.86
CA ILE A 129 11.99 11.77 -3.64
C ILE A 129 10.93 12.74 -3.12
N ASP A 130 10.33 13.48 -4.06
CA ASP A 130 9.35 14.56 -3.91
C ASP A 130 8.27 14.30 -2.86
N GLU A 131 7.90 15.35 -2.12
CA GLU A 131 6.79 15.33 -1.17
C GLU A 131 5.49 14.90 -1.86
N PRO A 132 4.86 13.76 -1.49
CA PRO A 132 3.48 13.56 -1.84
C PRO A 132 2.63 14.42 -0.89
N ALA A 133 1.85 15.32 -1.48
CA ALA A 133 0.90 16.16 -0.78
C ALA A 133 0.04 15.35 0.19
N CYS A 134 0.10 15.71 1.48
CA CYS A 134 -0.79 15.21 2.52
C CYS A 134 -2.24 15.59 2.17
N LYS A 135 -2.97 14.71 1.48
CA LYS A 135 -4.40 14.90 1.23
C LYS A 135 -5.20 14.31 2.39
N LYS A 136 -6.10 15.14 2.91
CA LYS A 136 -7.02 14.81 4.00
C LYS A 136 -7.95 13.68 3.59
N PHE A 137 -8.16 12.79 4.56
CA PHE A 137 -9.08 11.66 4.62
C PHE A 137 -10.16 11.58 3.52
N SER A 138 -10.11 10.50 2.73
CA SER A 138 -11.29 9.94 2.06
C SER A 138 -11.51 8.52 2.58
N HIS A 139 -12.78 8.17 2.81
CA HIS A 139 -13.16 6.87 3.38
C HIS A 139 -12.77 5.72 2.43
N PHE A 140 -12.06 4.73 2.97
CA PHE A 140 -11.56 3.56 2.25
C PHE A 140 -12.62 2.49 2.04
#